data_AF-A0A6C1PNY3-F1
#
_entry.id   AF-A0A6C1PNY3-F1
#
_cell.length_a   1.000
_cell.length_b   1.000
_cell.length_c   1.000
_cell.angle_alpha   90.00
_cell.angle_beta   90.00
_cell.angle_gamma   90.00
#
_symmetry.space_group_name_H-M   'P 1'
#
loop_
_entity.id
_entity.type
_entity.pdbx_description
1 polymer ?
#
loop_
_entity_poly.entity_id
_entity_poly.type
_entity_poly.pdbx_seq_one_letter_code
_entity_poly.pdbx_strand_id
1 'polypeptide(L)'
;GVQNGALRIATSPIRFGYTNPYGAAVTADREYYSLASGARFSTLHDVPTIWKEPERTDCTVFPAREGFVDILQVFQKPTDDPAWVAAVCAESGYLWYALKDTTVLPSTVFWMENRGRHGSPWDGRNACIGLEDVCGLFADGLPESAQPNLLTEHGVATCHTLSGDAPFVVSYIEGVVRVPGGFDAIASVRFTDGAATFVSESGIEVSTSVRHDFVRGSTL
;
A
#
# COMPACT_ATOMS: atom_id res chain seq x y z
N GLY A 1 22.13 -9.36 -5.79
CA GLY A 1 21.30 -8.21 -5.40
C GLY A 1 19.86 -8.57 -5.68
N VAL A 2 18.89 -7.95 -4.99
CA VAL A 2 17.47 -8.11 -5.36
C VAL A 2 17.29 -7.43 -6.71
N GLN A 3 16.68 -8.11 -7.69
CA GLN A 3 16.41 -7.53 -9.00
C GLN A 3 15.28 -6.50 -8.88
N ASN A 4 15.47 -5.29 -9.43
CA ASN A 4 14.42 -4.28 -9.43
C ASN A 4 13.17 -4.80 -10.15
N GLY A 5 12.01 -4.45 -9.60
CA GLY A 5 10.70 -4.85 -10.14
C GLY A 5 10.35 -6.32 -9.99
N ALA A 6 10.96 -7.04 -9.03
CA ALA A 6 10.63 -8.43 -8.71
C ALA A 6 9.17 -8.63 -8.22
N LEU A 7 8.55 -7.58 -7.68
CA LEU A 7 7.15 -7.53 -7.28
C LEU A 7 6.38 -6.57 -8.20
N ARG A 8 5.18 -6.99 -8.58
CA ARG A 8 4.15 -6.12 -9.18
C ARG A 8 3.02 -5.92 -8.17
N ILE A 9 2.73 -4.67 -7.83
CA ILE A 9 1.83 -4.30 -6.76
C ILE A 9 0.62 -3.61 -7.36
N ALA A 10 -0.56 -4.03 -6.91
CA ALA A 10 -1.82 -3.43 -7.30
C ALA A 10 -2.72 -3.27 -6.08
N THR A 11 -3.69 -2.38 -6.19
CA THR A 11 -4.72 -2.17 -5.18
C THR A 11 -6.09 -2.12 -5.82
N SER A 12 -7.12 -2.28 -4.99
CA SER A 12 -8.47 -1.80 -5.30
C SER A 12 -8.45 -0.33 -5.78
N PRO A 13 -9.46 0.12 -6.56
CA PRO A 13 -9.43 1.42 -7.22
C PRO A 13 -9.10 2.58 -6.28
N ILE A 14 -8.16 3.44 -6.68
CA ILE A 14 -7.69 4.58 -5.87
C ILE A 14 -8.60 5.79 -6.07
N ARG A 15 -9.05 6.42 -4.97
CA ARG A 15 -9.77 7.70 -4.97
C ARG A 15 -8.78 8.85 -5.17
N PHE A 16 -7.69 8.84 -4.42
CA PHE A 16 -6.51 9.69 -4.55
C PHE A 16 -5.38 9.09 -3.71
N GLY A 17 -4.17 9.61 -3.87
CA GLY A 17 -3.05 9.34 -2.98
C GLY A 17 -2.21 10.58 -2.71
N TYR A 18 -1.38 10.50 -1.69
CA TYR A 18 -0.39 11.50 -1.34
C TYR A 18 0.97 10.85 -1.11
N THR A 19 2.03 11.52 -1.54
CA THR A 19 3.38 11.22 -1.07
C THR A 19 3.57 11.81 0.34
N ASN A 20 4.39 11.18 1.16
CA ASN A 20 4.60 11.63 2.54
C ASN A 20 5.24 13.04 2.55
N PRO A 21 4.69 14.01 3.30
CA PRO A 21 5.39 15.24 3.61
C PRO A 21 6.67 14.96 4.43
N TYR A 22 7.81 15.38 3.92
CA TYR A 22 9.07 15.39 4.67
C TYR A 22 9.68 16.79 4.68
N GLY A 23 10.40 17.09 5.77
CA GLY A 23 11.07 18.37 5.98
C GLY A 23 12.32 18.56 5.11
N ALA A 24 12.79 19.82 5.00
CA ALA A 24 13.89 20.20 4.12
C ALA A 24 15.27 19.58 4.45
N ALA A 25 15.43 18.99 5.64
CA ALA A 25 16.71 18.49 6.14
C ALA A 25 16.94 16.98 5.88
N VAL A 26 16.25 16.38 4.90
CA VAL A 26 16.27 14.94 4.62
C VAL A 26 17.69 14.34 4.44
N THR A 27 18.67 15.11 3.98
CA THR A 27 20.05 14.59 3.80
C THR A 27 20.87 14.51 5.09
N ALA A 28 20.49 15.21 6.15
CA ALA A 28 21.26 15.27 7.39
C ALA A 28 21.33 13.90 8.09
N ASP A 29 20.23 13.15 8.03
CA ASP A 29 20.08 11.83 8.66
C ASP A 29 20.50 10.67 7.75
N ARG A 30 21.07 10.99 6.58
CA ARG A 30 21.49 10.02 5.55
C ARG A 30 20.34 9.14 5.04
N GLU A 31 19.15 9.71 4.95
CA GLU A 31 17.99 9.12 4.29
C GLU A 31 17.69 9.90 3.01
N TYR A 32 17.46 9.20 1.91
CA TYR A 32 17.19 9.86 0.63
C TYR A 32 15.82 9.46 0.11
N TYR A 33 15.08 10.47 -0.35
CA TYR A 33 13.73 10.35 -0.87
C TYR A 33 13.73 10.72 -2.35
N SER A 34 12.90 10.04 -3.13
CA SER A 34 12.76 10.31 -4.57
C SER A 34 11.41 10.90 -4.94
N LEU A 35 10.37 10.61 -4.17
CA LEU A 35 9.03 11.17 -4.38
C LEU A 35 8.97 12.62 -3.92
N ALA A 36 8.25 13.49 -4.64
CA ALA A 36 8.03 14.88 -4.20
C ALA A 36 7.39 14.91 -2.81
N SER A 37 7.70 15.90 -1.98
CA SER A 37 7.10 16.04 -0.64
C SER A 37 5.63 16.48 -0.73
N GLY A 38 4.72 15.77 -0.06
CA GLY A 38 3.30 16.16 0.08
C GLY A 38 2.50 16.29 -1.21
N ALA A 39 2.91 15.63 -2.29
CA ALA A 39 2.32 15.74 -3.60
C ALA A 39 1.13 14.78 -3.76
N ARG A 40 0.05 15.28 -4.37
CA ARG A 40 -1.15 14.49 -4.68
C ARG A 40 -0.98 13.72 -5.99
N PHE A 41 -1.53 12.52 -6.05
CA PHE A 41 -1.62 11.71 -7.26
C PHE A 41 -2.94 10.92 -7.32
N SER A 42 -3.22 10.28 -8.46
CA SER A 42 -4.44 9.49 -8.70
C SER A 42 -4.18 8.03 -9.07
N THR A 43 -2.94 7.68 -9.42
CA THR A 43 -2.53 6.32 -9.79
C THR A 43 -1.10 6.04 -9.33
N LEU A 44 -0.81 4.79 -8.97
CA LEU A 44 0.54 4.35 -8.61
C LEU A 44 1.50 4.34 -9.80
N HIS A 45 1.00 4.29 -11.05
CA HIS A 45 1.85 4.34 -12.24
C HIS A 45 2.48 5.71 -12.49
N ASP A 46 2.00 6.76 -11.82
CA ASP A 46 2.30 8.14 -12.16
C ASP A 46 2.40 9.04 -10.91
N VAL A 47 3.42 8.79 -10.09
CA VAL A 47 3.67 9.48 -8.82
C VAL A 47 4.74 10.57 -8.99
N PRO A 48 4.50 11.82 -8.52
CA PRO A 48 5.48 12.91 -8.64
C PRO A 48 6.81 12.63 -7.93
N THR A 49 7.93 12.99 -8.57
CA THR A 49 9.29 12.89 -8.02
C THR A 49 9.82 14.28 -7.61
N ILE A 50 10.94 14.30 -6.89
CA ILE A 50 11.68 15.54 -6.59
C ILE A 50 12.43 16.11 -7.82
N TRP A 51 12.50 15.36 -8.92
CA TRP A 51 13.30 15.72 -10.08
C TRP A 51 12.45 16.41 -11.15
N LYS A 52 13.12 17.12 -12.06
CA LYS A 52 12.50 17.56 -13.31
C LYS A 52 12.41 16.43 -14.34
N GLU A 53 13.41 15.56 -14.37
CA GLU A 53 13.50 14.46 -15.33
C GLU A 53 14.05 13.20 -14.61
N PRO A 54 13.26 12.13 -14.48
CA PRO A 54 11.82 12.06 -14.77
C PRO A 54 11.01 12.79 -13.67
N GLU A 55 10.06 13.63 -14.07
CA GLU A 55 9.14 14.33 -13.14
C GLU A 55 8.22 13.36 -12.39
N ARG A 56 7.98 12.16 -12.95
CA ARG A 56 7.01 11.19 -12.45
C ARG A 56 7.58 9.79 -12.50
N THR A 57 7.09 8.89 -11.65
CA THR A 57 7.61 7.54 -11.52
C THR A 57 6.53 6.52 -11.22
N ASP A 58 6.81 5.27 -11.58
CA ASP A 58 5.96 4.11 -11.30
C ASP A 58 6.28 3.54 -9.91
N CYS A 59 5.25 3.44 -9.08
CA CYS A 59 5.26 2.86 -7.74
C CYS A 59 4.50 1.52 -7.66
N THR A 60 4.11 0.94 -8.79
CA THR A 60 3.53 -0.43 -8.87
C THR A 60 4.58 -1.53 -8.85
N VAL A 61 5.86 -1.19 -8.68
CA VAL A 61 6.98 -2.13 -8.80
C VAL A 61 7.91 -2.02 -7.61
N PHE A 62 8.36 -3.18 -7.10
CA PHE A 62 9.35 -3.22 -6.02
C PHE A 62 10.37 -4.37 -6.22
N PRO A 63 11.66 -4.21 -5.88
CA PRO A 63 12.33 -2.95 -5.53
C PRO A 63 12.25 -1.92 -6.65
N ALA A 64 12.05 -0.67 -6.28
CA ALA A 64 11.98 0.46 -7.21
C ALA A 64 13.40 1.05 -7.41
N ARG A 65 13.59 2.33 -7.07
CA ARG A 65 14.85 3.06 -7.27
C ARG A 65 15.82 2.78 -6.13
N GLU A 66 17.01 2.26 -6.44
CA GLU A 66 18.04 2.01 -5.44
C GLU A 66 18.60 3.32 -4.87
N GLY A 67 18.91 3.33 -3.58
CA GLY A 67 19.41 4.49 -2.85
C GLY A 67 18.30 5.36 -2.26
N PHE A 68 17.03 4.91 -2.28
CA PHE A 68 15.90 5.70 -1.81
C PHE A 68 14.99 4.92 -0.84
N VAL A 69 14.40 5.68 0.08
CA VAL A 69 13.30 5.28 0.95
C VAL A 69 12.17 6.26 0.71
N ASP A 70 11.02 5.75 0.29
CA ASP A 70 9.87 6.55 -0.06
C ASP A 70 8.65 6.10 0.72
N ILE A 71 7.82 7.06 1.12
CA ILE A 71 6.50 6.78 1.72
C ILE A 71 5.44 7.47 0.87
N LEU A 72 4.38 6.72 0.55
CA LEU A 72 3.14 7.28 0.04
C LEU A 72 1.95 6.60 0.73
N GLN A 73 0.78 7.20 0.60
CA GLN A 73 -0.45 6.64 1.13
C GLN A 73 -1.54 6.75 0.06
N VAL A 74 -2.24 5.64 -0.17
CA VAL A 74 -3.38 5.56 -1.10
C VAL A 74 -4.68 5.40 -0.33
N PHE A 75 -5.72 6.03 -0.85
CA PHE A 75 -7.06 6.00 -0.29
C PHE A 75 -7.98 5.36 -1.30
N GLN A 76 -8.58 4.23 -0.94
CA GLN A 76 -9.40 3.46 -1.86
C GLN A 76 -10.76 4.15 -2.12
N LYS A 77 -11.28 3.99 -3.33
CA LYS A 77 -12.67 4.31 -3.63
C LYS A 77 -13.57 3.36 -2.84
N PRO A 78 -14.62 3.86 -2.18
CA PRO A 78 -15.61 2.99 -1.54
C PRO A 78 -16.26 2.07 -2.58
N THR A 79 -16.36 0.79 -2.23
CA THR A 79 -17.05 -0.27 -2.97
C THR A 79 -17.84 -1.13 -2.00
N ASP A 80 -18.81 -1.89 -2.51
CA ASP A 80 -19.52 -2.89 -1.71
C ASP A 80 -18.59 -4.07 -1.35
N ASP A 81 -17.63 -4.36 -2.22
CA ASP A 81 -16.58 -5.36 -1.98
C ASP A 81 -15.53 -4.89 -0.96
N PRO A 82 -14.77 -5.82 -0.35
CA PRO A 82 -13.56 -5.49 0.40
C PRO A 82 -12.55 -4.69 -0.42
N ALA A 83 -11.87 -3.74 0.24
CA ALA A 83 -10.67 -3.16 -0.35
C ALA A 83 -9.52 -4.15 -0.26
N TRP A 84 -8.66 -4.13 -1.27
CA TRP A 84 -7.53 -5.03 -1.37
C TRP A 84 -6.24 -4.31 -1.78
N VAL A 85 -5.13 -4.90 -1.36
CA VAL A 85 -3.77 -4.68 -1.86
C VAL A 85 -3.14 -6.04 -2.14
N ALA A 86 -2.35 -6.16 -3.20
CA ALA A 86 -1.71 -7.40 -3.57
C ALA A 86 -0.35 -7.17 -4.23
N ALA A 87 0.57 -8.12 -4.04
CA ALA A 87 1.89 -8.14 -4.62
C ALA A 87 2.14 -9.49 -5.31
N VAL A 88 2.37 -9.46 -6.62
CA VAL A 88 2.70 -10.63 -7.44
C VAL A 88 4.22 -10.79 -7.49
N CYS A 89 4.71 -11.95 -7.06
CA CYS A 89 6.10 -12.38 -7.23
C CYS A 89 6.15 -13.46 -8.32
N ALA A 90 6.10 -13.02 -9.58
CA ALA A 90 5.98 -13.90 -10.74
C ALA A 90 7.13 -14.92 -10.83
N GLU A 91 8.37 -14.49 -10.55
CA GLU A 91 9.56 -15.37 -10.55
C GLU A 91 9.45 -16.51 -9.54
N SER A 92 8.78 -16.27 -8.41
CA SER A 92 8.55 -17.29 -7.38
C SER A 92 7.18 -17.99 -7.50
N GLY A 93 6.37 -17.61 -8.50
CA GLY A 93 5.09 -18.24 -8.80
C GLY A 93 4.04 -18.10 -7.69
N TYR A 94 4.02 -16.96 -7.00
CA TYR A 94 2.96 -16.64 -6.03
C TYR A 94 2.52 -15.18 -6.08
N LEU A 95 1.33 -14.89 -5.54
CA LEU A 95 0.91 -13.56 -5.13
C LEU A 95 0.60 -13.57 -3.63
N TRP A 96 0.92 -12.48 -2.94
CA TRP A 96 0.41 -12.15 -1.61
C TRP A 96 -0.71 -11.13 -1.76
N TYR A 97 -1.72 -11.19 -0.89
CA TYR A 97 -2.80 -10.21 -0.85
C TYR A 97 -3.25 -9.95 0.58
N ALA A 98 -3.85 -8.78 0.79
CA ALA A 98 -4.57 -8.42 1.99
C ALA A 98 -5.94 -7.83 1.65
N LEU A 99 -6.92 -8.06 2.54
CA LEU A 99 -8.29 -7.58 2.44
C LEU A 99 -8.68 -6.81 3.72
N LYS A 100 -9.38 -5.69 3.54
CA LYS A 100 -9.82 -4.83 4.64
C LYS A 100 -11.21 -4.24 4.41
N ASP A 101 -11.79 -3.76 5.52
CA ASP A 101 -12.89 -2.81 5.52
C ASP A 101 -12.36 -1.37 5.55
N THR A 102 -12.69 -0.55 4.54
CA THR A 102 -12.26 0.86 4.45
C THR A 102 -12.93 1.79 5.47
N THR A 103 -13.99 1.36 6.15
CA THR A 103 -14.59 2.09 7.28
C THR A 103 -13.76 1.93 8.56
N VAL A 104 -12.94 0.86 8.63
CA VAL A 104 -12.04 0.56 9.75
C VAL A 104 -10.59 0.92 9.41
N LEU A 105 -10.11 0.55 8.22
CA LEU A 105 -8.76 0.84 7.72
C LEU A 105 -8.88 1.60 6.38
N PRO A 106 -9.06 2.93 6.41
CA PRO A 106 -9.45 3.72 5.23
C PRO A 106 -8.38 3.87 4.16
N SER A 107 -7.15 3.42 4.41
CA SER A 107 -6.00 3.73 3.56
C SER A 107 -4.92 2.67 3.62
N THR A 108 -4.01 2.69 2.66
CA THR A 108 -2.82 1.83 2.62
C THR A 108 -1.58 2.71 2.50
N VAL A 109 -0.66 2.60 3.45
CA VAL A 109 0.67 3.18 3.41
C VAL A 109 1.61 2.24 2.65
N PHE A 110 2.40 2.81 1.75
CA PHE A 110 3.48 2.12 1.07
C PHE A 110 4.77 2.69 1.63
N TRP A 111 5.51 1.89 2.40
CA TRP A 111 6.86 2.20 2.82
C TRP A 111 7.83 1.41 1.95
N MET A 112 8.45 2.09 0.97
CA MET A 112 9.30 1.48 -0.05
C MET A 112 10.74 1.81 0.26
N GLU A 113 11.50 0.86 0.82
CA GLU A 113 12.93 1.02 1.01
C GLU A 113 13.72 0.16 0.04
N ASN A 114 14.54 0.80 -0.79
CA ASN A 114 15.55 0.13 -1.58
C ASN A 114 16.91 0.79 -1.32
N ARG A 115 17.55 0.40 -0.22
CA ARG A 115 18.87 0.85 0.21
C ARG A 115 18.96 2.35 0.51
N GLY A 116 17.84 2.98 0.86
CA GLY A 116 17.71 4.43 1.03
C GLY A 116 18.18 5.01 2.35
N ARG A 117 18.31 4.19 3.40
CA ARG A 117 18.85 4.62 4.69
C ARG A 117 20.32 4.23 4.79
N HIS A 118 21.20 5.22 4.67
CA HIS A 118 22.65 5.05 4.72
C HIS A 118 23.24 5.32 6.11
N GLY A 119 22.42 5.81 7.05
CA GLY A 119 22.78 5.89 8.46
C GLY A 119 22.80 4.51 9.12
N SER A 120 23.50 4.41 10.25
CA SER A 120 23.43 3.24 11.13
C SER A 120 22.00 3.12 11.71
N PRO A 121 21.43 1.91 11.87
CA PRO A 121 22.01 0.58 11.66
C PRO A 121 21.83 0.00 10.24
N TRP A 122 21.21 0.77 9.34
CA TRP A 122 20.81 0.28 8.03
C TRP A 122 21.98 0.19 7.06
N ASP A 123 22.91 1.16 7.09
CA ASP A 123 24.15 1.19 6.30
C ASP A 123 23.92 0.91 4.79
N GLY A 124 22.77 1.34 4.24
CA GLY A 124 22.38 1.11 2.85
C GLY A 124 22.14 -0.37 2.50
N ARG A 125 21.88 -1.22 3.50
CA ARG A 125 21.69 -2.67 3.30
C ARG A 125 20.23 -3.08 3.17
N ASN A 126 19.31 -2.29 3.71
CA ASN A 126 17.90 -2.64 3.77
C ASN A 126 17.24 -2.59 2.38
N ALA A 127 16.40 -3.57 2.07
CA ALA A 127 15.59 -3.60 0.85
C ALA A 127 14.28 -4.32 1.16
N CYS A 128 13.25 -3.55 1.52
CA CYS A 128 11.94 -4.08 1.91
C CYS A 128 10.82 -3.12 1.52
N ILE A 129 9.61 -3.68 1.40
CA ILE A 129 8.39 -2.91 1.21
C ILE A 129 7.40 -3.25 2.32
N GLY A 130 6.84 -2.22 2.95
CA GLY A 130 5.63 -2.30 3.77
C GLY A 130 4.41 -1.90 2.94
N LEU A 131 3.41 -2.76 2.91
CA LEU A 131 2.07 -2.49 2.36
C LEU A 131 1.09 -2.55 3.54
N GLU A 132 0.82 -1.38 4.11
CA GLU A 132 0.33 -1.25 5.48
C GLU A 132 -1.06 -0.62 5.49
N ASP A 133 -2.09 -1.42 5.76
CA ASP A 133 -3.45 -0.91 5.88
C ASP A 133 -3.69 -0.23 7.24
N VAL A 134 -4.03 1.06 7.20
CA VAL A 134 -4.05 1.92 8.40
C VAL A 134 -5.27 2.83 8.48
N CYS A 135 -5.61 3.19 9.72
CA CYS A 135 -6.33 4.41 10.09
C CYS A 135 -5.31 5.33 10.78
N GLY A 136 -4.60 6.13 9.98
CA GLY A 136 -3.44 6.90 10.41
C GLY A 136 -2.98 7.90 9.34
N LEU A 137 -2.22 8.92 9.76
CA LEU A 137 -1.54 9.87 8.89
C LEU A 137 -0.12 9.37 8.61
N PHE A 138 0.12 8.81 7.41
CA PHE A 138 1.41 8.22 7.01
C PHE A 138 2.05 7.37 8.11
N ALA A 139 3.28 7.74 8.51
CA ALA A 139 4.03 7.18 9.62
C ALA A 139 4.25 8.22 10.73
N ASP A 140 3.42 9.27 10.79
CA ASP A 140 3.65 10.45 11.64
C ASP A 140 3.30 10.19 13.11
N GLY A 141 2.52 9.13 13.39
CA GLY A 141 2.20 8.71 14.74
C GLY A 141 0.86 9.26 15.24
N LEU A 142 0.55 8.94 16.50
CA LEU A 142 -0.76 9.20 17.10
C LEU A 142 -1.09 10.69 17.25
N PRO A 143 -0.19 11.57 17.76
CA PRO A 143 -0.53 12.98 17.95
C PRO A 143 -0.98 13.66 16.65
N GLU A 144 -0.27 13.43 15.57
CA GLU A 144 -0.51 13.98 14.23
C GLU A 144 -1.76 13.35 13.60
N SER A 145 -1.95 12.05 13.83
CA SER A 145 -3.12 11.31 13.34
C SER A 145 -4.42 11.66 14.08
N ALA A 146 -4.35 12.09 15.35
CA ALA A 146 -5.53 12.38 16.18
C ALA A 146 -6.03 13.83 16.11
N GLN A 147 -5.28 14.72 15.46
CA GLN A 147 -5.63 16.13 15.27
C GLN A 147 -6.14 16.38 13.84
N PRO A 148 -6.80 17.51 13.56
CA PRO A 148 -7.07 17.94 12.20
C PRO A 148 -5.79 17.96 11.37
N ASN A 149 -5.83 17.26 10.24
CA ASN A 149 -4.71 17.09 9.31
C ASN A 149 -5.22 17.04 7.85
N LEU A 150 -4.28 17.01 6.90
CA LEU A 150 -4.60 17.08 5.46
C LEU A 150 -5.57 15.97 4.99
N LEU A 151 -5.60 14.81 5.65
CA LEU A 151 -6.48 13.70 5.29
C LEU A 151 -7.89 13.89 5.86
N THR A 152 -8.00 14.39 7.10
CA THR A 152 -9.29 14.72 7.71
C THR A 152 -10.03 15.82 6.94
N GLU A 153 -9.31 16.77 6.33
CA GLU A 153 -9.88 17.79 5.42
C GLU A 153 -10.54 17.18 4.18
N HIS A 154 -10.15 15.96 3.79
CA HIS A 154 -10.74 15.18 2.71
C HIS A 154 -11.77 14.15 3.18
N GLY A 155 -12.16 14.21 4.46
CA GLY A 155 -13.13 13.30 5.08
C GLY A 155 -12.59 11.90 5.31
N VAL A 156 -11.27 11.73 5.41
CA VAL A 156 -10.63 10.46 5.74
C VAL A 156 -10.31 10.43 7.22
N ALA A 157 -10.80 9.41 7.94
CA ALA A 157 -10.44 9.20 9.32
C ALA A 157 -8.97 8.77 9.43
N THR A 158 -8.25 9.37 10.38
CA THR A 158 -6.85 9.04 10.70
C THR A 158 -6.69 8.50 12.12
N CYS A 159 -7.78 8.40 12.88
CA CYS A 159 -7.79 7.75 14.18
C CYS A 159 -9.19 7.21 14.49
N HIS A 160 -9.28 6.21 15.36
CA HIS A 160 -10.53 5.74 15.93
C HIS A 160 -10.74 6.31 17.33
N THR A 161 -11.98 6.73 17.62
CA THR A 161 -12.39 7.07 18.98
C THR A 161 -13.03 5.84 19.61
N LEU A 162 -12.47 5.35 20.71
CA LEU A 162 -12.97 4.19 21.44
C LEU A 162 -13.77 4.65 22.65
N SER A 163 -15.07 4.33 22.70
CA SER A 163 -15.91 4.72 23.85
C SER A 163 -15.73 3.81 25.07
N GLY A 164 -15.32 2.56 24.84
CA GLY A 164 -15.24 1.52 25.87
C GLY A 164 -16.55 0.77 26.11
N ASP A 165 -17.66 1.17 25.48
CA ASP A 165 -18.98 0.53 25.65
C ASP A 165 -19.09 -0.82 24.93
N ALA A 166 -18.31 -0.99 23.86
CA ALA A 166 -18.23 -2.21 23.07
C ALA A 166 -16.80 -2.45 22.59
N PRO A 167 -16.41 -3.71 22.34
CA PRO A 167 -15.14 -4.02 21.70
C PRO A 167 -15.03 -3.35 20.33
N PHE A 168 -13.87 -2.78 20.05
CA PHE A 168 -13.50 -2.37 18.70
C PHE A 168 -12.82 -3.55 18.00
N VAL A 169 -13.37 -3.97 16.88
CA VAL A 169 -12.91 -5.14 16.14
C VAL A 169 -12.32 -4.68 14.81
N VAL A 170 -11.09 -5.11 14.54
CA VAL A 170 -10.43 -4.95 13.24
C VAL A 170 -10.32 -6.34 12.62
N SER A 171 -11.21 -6.63 11.68
CA SER A 171 -11.14 -7.86 10.88
C SER A 171 -10.25 -7.61 9.66
N TYR A 172 -9.29 -8.51 9.45
CA TYR A 172 -8.29 -8.37 8.39
C TYR A 172 -7.88 -9.76 7.90
N ILE A 173 -7.70 -9.90 6.59
CA ILE A 173 -7.29 -11.16 5.97
C ILE A 173 -6.03 -10.91 5.17
N GLU A 174 -5.05 -11.78 5.36
CA GLU A 174 -3.93 -11.91 4.44
C GLU A 174 -3.88 -13.33 3.89
N GLY A 175 -3.36 -13.48 2.67
CA GLY A 175 -3.18 -14.79 2.08
C GLY A 175 -2.11 -14.80 1.00
N VAL A 176 -1.71 -16.01 0.63
CA VAL A 176 -0.79 -16.27 -0.47
C VAL A 176 -1.43 -17.30 -1.39
N VAL A 177 -1.36 -17.04 -2.70
CA VAL A 177 -1.89 -17.95 -3.73
C VAL A 177 -0.80 -18.25 -4.74
N ARG A 178 -0.69 -19.51 -5.17
CA ARG A 178 0.19 -19.87 -6.28
C ARG A 178 -0.36 -19.30 -7.57
N VAL A 179 0.51 -18.72 -8.40
CA VAL A 179 0.15 -18.22 -9.72
C VAL A 179 0.85 -19.03 -10.81
N PRO A 180 0.19 -19.25 -11.97
CA PRO A 180 0.82 -19.92 -13.10
C PRO A 180 1.86 -19.01 -13.76
N GLY A 181 2.70 -19.61 -14.61
CA GLY A 181 3.61 -18.84 -15.46
C GLY A 181 2.83 -17.86 -16.36
N GLY A 182 3.33 -16.65 -16.50
CA GLY A 182 2.69 -15.57 -17.27
C GLY A 182 1.73 -14.70 -16.47
N PHE A 183 1.42 -15.03 -15.21
CA PHE A 183 0.61 -14.16 -14.35
C PHE A 183 1.39 -12.88 -14.02
N ASP A 184 0.95 -11.77 -14.61
CA ASP A 184 1.58 -10.44 -14.53
C ASP A 184 0.97 -9.58 -13.41
N ALA A 185 0.78 -8.28 -13.62
CA ALA A 185 0.16 -7.42 -12.62
C ALA A 185 -1.34 -7.74 -12.47
N ILE A 186 -1.90 -7.53 -11.27
CA ILE A 186 -3.34 -7.73 -11.03
C ILE A 186 -4.10 -6.52 -11.56
N ALA A 187 -5.04 -6.74 -12.48
CA ALA A 187 -5.94 -5.72 -12.99
C ALA A 187 -7.19 -5.56 -12.11
N SER A 188 -7.71 -6.66 -11.58
CA SER A 188 -8.91 -6.64 -10.71
C SER A 188 -9.01 -7.88 -9.83
N VAL A 189 -9.85 -7.78 -8.80
CA VAL A 189 -10.27 -8.91 -7.97
C VAL A 189 -11.79 -8.98 -8.02
N ARG A 190 -12.32 -10.18 -8.26
CA ARG A 190 -13.75 -10.46 -8.20
C ARG A 190 -14.04 -11.30 -6.97
N PHE A 191 -15.01 -10.90 -6.18
CA PHE A 191 -15.44 -11.63 -4.99
C PHE A 191 -16.74 -12.38 -5.29
N THR A 192 -16.80 -13.64 -4.87
CA THR A 192 -18.02 -14.46 -4.87
C THR A 192 -18.16 -15.12 -3.52
N ASP A 193 -19.27 -15.81 -3.25
CA ASP A 193 -19.45 -16.53 -1.99
C ASP A 193 -18.26 -17.49 -1.73
N GLY A 194 -17.59 -17.28 -0.60
CA GLY A 194 -16.43 -18.07 -0.16
C GLY A 194 -15.17 -18.03 -1.04
N ALA A 195 -15.04 -17.09 -2.00
CA ALA A 195 -13.89 -17.04 -2.89
C ALA A 195 -13.50 -15.63 -3.38
N ALA A 196 -12.23 -15.50 -3.74
CA ALA A 196 -11.68 -14.36 -4.48
C ALA A 196 -10.95 -14.85 -5.73
N THR A 197 -11.25 -14.23 -6.87
CA THR A 197 -10.59 -14.45 -8.16
C THR A 197 -9.76 -13.23 -8.53
N PHE A 198 -8.45 -13.40 -8.58
CA PHE A 198 -7.49 -12.41 -9.06
C PHE A 198 -7.37 -12.52 -10.58
N VAL A 199 -7.59 -11.41 -11.28
CA VAL A 199 -7.49 -11.31 -12.73
C VAL A 199 -6.29 -10.46 -13.07
N SER A 200 -5.34 -11.01 -13.82
CA SER A 200 -4.14 -10.30 -14.25
C SER A 200 -4.41 -9.38 -15.45
N GLU A 201 -3.51 -8.46 -15.75
CA GLU A 201 -3.61 -7.55 -16.91
C GLU A 201 -3.63 -8.31 -18.24
N SER A 202 -2.89 -9.42 -18.33
CA SER A 202 -2.93 -10.36 -19.46
C SER A 202 -4.18 -11.25 -19.50
N GLY A 203 -5.10 -11.13 -18.53
CA GLY A 203 -6.37 -11.86 -18.47
C GLY A 203 -6.27 -13.26 -17.87
N ILE A 204 -5.16 -13.61 -17.23
CA ILE A 204 -5.03 -14.89 -16.51
C ILE A 204 -5.74 -14.77 -15.18
N GLU A 205 -6.51 -15.80 -14.83
CA GLU A 205 -7.29 -15.83 -13.60
C GLU A 205 -6.76 -16.88 -12.61
N VAL A 206 -6.68 -16.51 -11.34
CA VAL A 206 -6.33 -17.40 -10.23
C VAL A 206 -7.36 -17.19 -9.12
N SER A 207 -7.94 -18.28 -8.62
CA SER A 207 -8.92 -18.22 -7.54
C SER A 207 -8.42 -18.89 -6.27
N THR A 208 -8.86 -18.38 -5.12
CA THR A 208 -8.62 -18.97 -3.81
C THR A 208 -9.89 -18.96 -2.97
N SER A 209 -10.06 -19.96 -2.11
CA SER A 209 -11.12 -19.96 -1.11
C SER A 209 -10.79 -18.95 -0.02
N VAL A 210 -11.70 -18.01 0.21
CA VAL A 210 -11.59 -16.99 1.24
C VAL A 210 -12.98 -16.50 1.64
N ARG A 211 -13.27 -16.50 2.94
CA ARG A 211 -14.47 -15.87 3.50
C ARG A 211 -14.25 -14.37 3.61
N HIS A 212 -14.26 -13.69 2.47
CA HIS A 212 -13.92 -12.28 2.35
C HIS A 212 -14.89 -11.38 3.11
N ASP A 213 -16.12 -11.83 3.34
CA ASP A 213 -17.15 -11.19 4.15
C ASP A 213 -16.77 -11.05 5.64
N PHE A 214 -15.80 -11.83 6.12
CA PHE A 214 -15.27 -11.72 7.49
C PHE A 214 -14.72 -10.31 7.79
N VAL A 215 -14.13 -9.63 6.79
CA VAL A 215 -13.61 -8.26 6.99
C VAL A 215 -14.73 -7.25 7.23
N ARG A 216 -15.97 -7.59 6.84
CA ARG A 216 -17.19 -6.80 7.08
C ARG A 216 -17.97 -7.24 8.33
N GLY A 217 -17.36 -8.08 9.17
CA GLY A 217 -17.93 -8.47 10.46
C GLY A 217 -18.79 -9.75 10.44
N SER A 218 -18.73 -10.58 9.38
CA SER A 218 -19.29 -11.93 9.47
C SER A 218 -18.48 -12.79 10.45
N THR A 219 -19.16 -13.68 11.18
CA THR A 219 -18.51 -14.57 12.15
C THR A 219 -17.84 -15.75 11.47
N LEU A 220 -16.68 -16.16 12.00
CA LEU A 220 -15.96 -17.37 11.56
C LEU A 220 -16.74 -18.66 11.80
#